data_AF-A0A9R0V8S7-F1
#
_entry.id   AF-A0A9R0V8S7-F1
#
_cell.length_a   1.000
_cell.length_b   1.000
_cell.length_c   1.000
_cell.angle_alpha   90.00
_cell.angle_beta   90.00
_cell.angle_gamma   90.00
#
_symmetry.space_group_name_H-M   'P 1'
#
loop_
_entity.id
_entity.type
_entity.pdbx_description
1 polymer ?
#
loop_
_entity_poly.entity_id
_entity_poly.type
_entity_poly.pdbx_seq_one_letter_code
_entity_poly.pdbx_strand_id
1 'polypeptide(L)'
;MHMQAYSPLGSPGTFKSYSVLEHPVVVSTAEKLGKTPAQVALRWGIQAGHSVLPKSTHEERIRANFDVFDWSIPSDLFAGFSEIEQTRLIRGKFWTHPEGVFKSEEEIWDGEI
;
A
#
# COMPACT_ATOMS: atom_id res chain seq x y z
N MET A 1 1.86 7.44 -19.54
CA MET A 1 1.16 7.63 -18.25
C MET A 1 2.06 7.09 -17.16
N HIS A 2 2.24 7.81 -16.05
CA HIS A 2 2.99 7.35 -14.87
C HIS A 2 2.01 7.08 -13.72
N MET A 3 2.24 6.01 -12.95
CA MET A 3 1.38 5.63 -11.83
C MET A 3 1.96 6.10 -10.50
N GLN A 4 1.12 6.75 -9.69
CA GLN A 4 1.47 7.21 -8.36
C GLN A 4 0.56 6.56 -7.31
N ALA A 5 1.17 5.83 -6.38
CA ALA A 5 0.49 5.10 -5.32
C ALA A 5 0.12 6.04 -4.17
N TYR A 6 -1.17 6.38 -4.08
CA TYR A 6 -1.75 6.97 -2.87
C TYR A 6 -2.00 5.87 -1.82
N SER A 7 -2.11 6.26 -0.55
CA SER A 7 -2.25 5.32 0.58
C SER A 7 -1.27 4.14 0.54
N PRO A 8 0.03 4.34 0.27
CA PRO A 8 0.98 3.23 0.07
C PRO A 8 1.21 2.39 1.33
N LEU A 9 0.72 2.85 2.49
CA LEU A 9 0.78 2.15 3.78
C LEU A 9 -0.60 1.59 4.21
N GLY A 10 -1.59 1.56 3.32
CA GLY A 10 -2.96 1.10 3.63
C GLY A 10 -3.79 2.05 4.50
N SER A 11 -3.35 3.30 4.67
CA SER A 11 -3.97 4.31 5.54
C SER A 11 -4.31 3.78 6.96
N PRO A 12 -3.29 3.43 7.77
CA PRO A 12 -3.49 2.77 9.07
C PRO A 12 -4.21 3.66 10.10
N GLY A 13 -4.29 4.98 9.87
CA GLY A 13 -5.10 5.89 10.67
C GLY A 13 -6.59 5.87 10.34
N THR A 14 -6.97 5.34 9.17
CA THR A 14 -8.36 5.31 8.66
C THR A 14 -8.93 3.90 8.71
N PHE A 15 -8.21 2.91 8.19
CA PHE A 15 -8.66 1.52 8.12
C PHE A 15 -7.98 0.71 9.23
N LYS A 16 -8.72 0.44 10.31
CA LYS A 16 -8.20 -0.31 11.47
C LYS A 16 -8.41 -1.82 11.38
N SER A 17 -9.36 -2.27 10.57
CA SER A 17 -9.71 -3.69 10.41
C SER A 17 -8.76 -4.46 9.50
N TYR A 18 -7.90 -3.75 8.75
CA TYR A 18 -6.94 -4.35 7.84
C TYR A 18 -5.67 -3.49 7.83
N SER A 19 -4.54 -4.12 8.12
CA SER A 19 -3.24 -3.45 8.17
C SER A 19 -2.24 -4.16 7.26
N VAL A 20 -1.92 -3.53 6.14
CA VAL A 20 -0.86 -4.03 5.24
C VAL A 20 0.49 -4.14 5.95
N LEU A 21 0.71 -3.32 6.98
CA LEU A 21 1.97 -3.28 7.75
C LEU A 21 2.11 -4.46 8.72
N GLU A 22 1.01 -5.15 9.01
CA GLU A 22 0.98 -6.34 9.87
C GLU A 22 0.92 -7.63 9.05
N HIS A 23 0.86 -7.54 7.72
CA HIS A 23 0.81 -8.72 6.87
C HIS A 23 2.09 -9.56 7.03
N PRO A 24 2.00 -10.90 7.22
CA PRO A 24 3.16 -11.75 7.52
C PRO A 24 4.32 -11.63 6.52
N VAL A 25 4.01 -11.47 5.22
CA VAL A 25 5.03 -11.25 4.17
C VAL A 25 5.80 -9.95 4.38
N VAL A 26 5.10 -8.87 4.75
CA VAL A 26 5.70 -7.55 4.97
C VAL A 26 6.56 -7.56 6.23
N VAL A 27 6.02 -8.13 7.33
CA VAL A 27 6.72 -8.23 8.62
C VAL A 27 7.97 -9.11 8.50
N SER A 28 7.85 -10.32 7.94
CA SER A 28 9.00 -11.22 7.78
C SER A 28 10.07 -10.66 6.85
N THR A 29 9.68 -9.94 5.80
CA THR A 29 10.63 -9.23 4.92
C THR A 29 11.34 -8.10 5.68
N ALA A 30 10.60 -7.34 6.49
CA ALA A 30 11.14 -6.26 7.31
C ALA A 30 12.16 -6.79 8.33
N GLU A 31 11.85 -7.89 9.01
CA GLU A 31 12.76 -8.58 9.94
C GLU A 31 14.04 -9.05 9.24
N LYS A 32 13.92 -9.75 8.09
CA LYS A 32 15.07 -10.25 7.33
C LYS A 32 16.01 -9.15 6.85
N LEU A 33 15.46 -7.96 6.54
CA LEU A 33 16.22 -6.83 6.01
C LEU A 33 16.65 -5.83 7.10
N GLY A 34 16.22 -6.01 8.35
CA GLY A 34 16.48 -5.04 9.43
C GLY A 34 15.83 -3.68 9.16
N LYS A 35 14.66 -3.65 8.52
CA LYS A 35 13.91 -2.44 8.17
C LYS A 35 12.54 -2.45 8.86
N THR A 36 11.83 -1.33 8.81
CA THR A 36 10.44 -1.27 9.30
C THR A 36 9.45 -1.79 8.26
N PRO A 37 8.28 -2.32 8.66
CA PRO A 37 7.22 -2.71 7.71
C PRO A 37 6.80 -1.59 6.76
N ALA A 38 6.77 -0.34 7.24
CA ALA A 38 6.46 0.82 6.40
C ALA A 38 7.52 1.06 5.31
N GLN A 39 8.81 0.97 5.67
CA GLN A 39 9.91 1.07 4.70
C GLN A 39 9.84 -0.03 3.65
N VAL A 40 9.50 -1.26 4.05
CA VAL A 40 9.29 -2.39 3.12
C VAL A 40 8.13 -2.14 2.17
N ALA A 41 6.97 -1.71 2.66
CA ALA A 41 5.82 -1.40 1.81
C ALA A 41 6.15 -0.29 0.77
N LEU A 42 6.87 0.76 1.19
CA LEU A 42 7.30 1.84 0.30
C LEU A 42 8.34 1.38 -0.72
N ARG A 43 9.34 0.61 -0.29
CA ARG A 43 10.37 0.07 -1.17
C ARG A 43 9.78 -0.89 -2.20
N TRP A 44 8.81 -1.72 -1.80
CA TRP A 44 8.07 -2.58 -2.72
C TRP A 44 7.38 -1.75 -3.82
N GLY A 45 6.66 -0.68 -3.44
CA GLY A 45 5.98 0.19 -4.41
C GLY A 45 6.94 0.83 -5.41
N ILE A 46 8.11 1.27 -4.93
CA ILE A 46 9.18 1.84 -5.76
C ILE A 46 9.77 0.79 -6.72
N GLN A 47 10.08 -0.42 -6.23
CA GLN A 47 10.62 -1.51 -7.06
C GLN A 47 9.61 -2.05 -8.08
N ALA A 48 8.31 -1.96 -7.78
CA ALA A 48 7.25 -2.28 -8.73
C ALA A 48 7.02 -1.18 -9.79
N GLY A 49 7.79 -0.07 -9.75
CA GLY A 49 7.80 0.97 -10.79
C GLY A 49 6.93 2.18 -10.50
N HIS A 50 6.39 2.32 -9.28
CA HIS A 50 5.49 3.40 -8.90
C HIS A 50 6.20 4.47 -8.06
N SER A 51 5.78 5.73 -8.17
CA SER A 51 6.07 6.70 -7.10
C SER A 51 5.09 6.50 -5.93
N VAL A 52 5.52 6.70 -4.69
CA VAL A 52 4.71 6.48 -3.48
C VAL A 52 4.46 7.79 -2.71
N LEU A 53 3.27 7.93 -2.10
CA LEU A 53 2.87 9.13 -1.33
C LEU A 53 2.60 8.82 0.16
N PRO A 54 3.62 8.52 0.98
CA PRO A 54 3.42 8.26 2.40
C PRO A 54 3.08 9.55 3.17
N LYS A 55 1.90 9.59 3.79
CA LYS A 55 1.51 10.68 4.69
C LYS A 55 2.03 10.45 6.10
N SER A 56 2.68 11.45 6.68
CA SER A 56 2.97 11.50 8.13
C SER A 56 3.00 12.95 8.60
N THR A 57 2.68 13.16 9.87
CA THR A 57 2.91 14.42 10.62
C THR A 57 3.95 14.24 11.73
N HIS A 58 4.45 13.02 11.92
CA HIS A 58 5.48 12.70 12.90
C HIS A 58 6.84 12.72 12.21
N GLU A 59 7.74 13.56 12.68
CA GLU A 59 9.04 13.81 12.06
C GLU A 59 9.85 12.52 11.87
N GLU A 60 9.93 11.68 12.90
CA GLU A 60 10.66 10.40 12.83
C GLU A 60 10.14 9.49 11.71
N ARG A 61 8.81 9.44 11.53
CA ARG A 61 8.21 8.65 10.45
C ARG A 61 8.44 9.28 9.08
N ILE A 62 8.48 10.62 8.99
CA ILE A 62 8.81 11.31 7.74
C ILE A 62 10.23 10.96 7.30
N ARG A 63 11.19 11.02 8.24
CA ARG A 63 12.58 10.62 8.00
C ARG A 63 12.68 9.14 7.61
N ALA A 64 12.06 8.24 8.37
CA ALA A 64 12.08 6.81 8.09
C ALA A 64 11.41 6.44 6.76
N ASN A 65 10.31 7.10 6.38
CA ASN A 65 9.64 6.87 5.09
C ASN A 65 10.50 7.30 3.88
N PHE A 66 11.48 8.18 4.09
CA PHE A 66 12.43 8.60 3.06
C PHE A 66 13.66 7.68 2.97
N ASP A 67 13.95 6.91 4.04
CA ASP A 67 15.06 5.95 4.13
C ASP A 67 14.75 4.63 3.39
N VAL A 68 14.55 4.71 2.07
CA VAL A 68 14.11 3.60 1.19
C VAL A 68 14.92 3.48 -0.11
N PHE A 69 16.03 4.21 -0.26
CA PHE A 69 16.76 4.33 -1.52
C PHE A 69 18.12 3.62 -1.55
N ASP A 70 18.78 3.50 -0.40
CA ASP A 70 20.12 2.91 -0.22
C ASP A 70 20.11 1.38 -0.07
N TRP A 71 18.94 0.75 -0.16
CA TRP A 71 18.76 -0.70 -0.10
C TRP A 71 17.63 -1.17 -1.03
N SER A 72 17.52 -2.48 -1.22
CA SER A 72 16.47 -3.10 -2.04
C SER A 72 15.95 -4.40 -1.42
N ILE A 73 14.70 -4.74 -1.72
CA ILE A 73 14.12 -6.06 -1.44
C ILE A 73 14.71 -7.05 -2.46
N PRO A 74 15.42 -8.11 -2.02
CA PRO A 74 15.90 -9.18 -2.88
C PRO A 74 14.78 -9.88 -3.64
N SER A 75 15.08 -10.46 -4.81
CA SER A 75 14.07 -11.04 -5.70
C SER A 75 13.26 -12.18 -5.07
N ASP A 76 13.89 -12.99 -4.22
CA ASP A 76 13.25 -14.10 -3.50
C ASP A 76 12.21 -13.60 -2.48
N LEU A 77 12.52 -12.52 -1.75
CA LEU A 77 11.57 -11.90 -0.83
C LEU A 77 10.50 -11.11 -1.59
N PHE A 78 10.88 -10.45 -2.68
CA PHE A 78 9.96 -9.67 -3.51
C PHE A 78 8.88 -10.56 -4.14
N ALA A 79 9.23 -11.78 -4.56
CA ALA A 79 8.27 -12.73 -5.11
C ALA A 79 7.15 -13.08 -4.11
N GLY A 80 7.43 -13.13 -2.80
CA GLY A 80 6.42 -13.45 -1.78
C GLY A 80 5.26 -12.46 -1.68
N PHE A 81 5.38 -11.26 -2.26
CA PHE A 81 4.29 -10.28 -2.28
C PHE A 81 3.15 -10.68 -3.21
N SER A 82 3.36 -11.60 -4.17
CA SER A 82 2.27 -12.14 -5.01
C SER A 82 1.23 -12.92 -4.22
N GLU A 83 1.60 -13.44 -3.04
CA GLU A 83 0.73 -14.26 -2.20
C GLU A 83 -0.19 -13.44 -1.30
N ILE A 84 -0.07 -12.11 -1.31
CA ILE A 84 -0.91 -11.22 -0.51
C ILE A 84 -2.31 -11.21 -1.14
N GLU A 85 -3.34 -11.50 -0.34
CA GLU A 85 -4.74 -11.37 -0.77
C GLU A 85 -5.03 -9.91 -1.14
N GLN A 86 -5.61 -9.72 -2.32
CA GLN A 86 -5.87 -8.39 -2.86
C GLN A 86 -7.26 -7.90 -2.44
N THR A 87 -7.33 -6.68 -1.91
CA THR A 87 -8.60 -6.01 -1.62
C THR A 87 -8.47 -4.49 -1.73
N ARG A 88 -9.48 -3.85 -2.32
CA ARG A 88 -9.52 -2.38 -2.42
C ARG A 88 -10.07 -1.77 -1.13
N LEU A 89 -9.25 -0.96 -0.45
CA LEU A 89 -9.67 -0.24 0.77
C LEU A 89 -10.55 0.98 0.48
N ILE A 90 -10.16 1.79 -0.52
CA ILE A 90 -10.91 2.98 -0.92
C ILE A 90 -11.84 2.59 -2.07
N ARG A 91 -13.05 2.14 -1.71
CA ARG A 91 -14.03 1.53 -2.63
C ARG A 91 -14.94 2.53 -3.36
N GLY A 92 -14.83 3.83 -3.06
CA GLY A 92 -15.61 4.85 -3.75
C GLY A 92 -17.06 4.99 -3.27
N LYS A 93 -17.44 4.38 -2.12
CA LYS A 93 -18.81 4.38 -1.56
C LYS A 93 -19.51 5.73 -1.52
N PHE A 94 -18.75 6.81 -1.36
CA PHE A 94 -19.28 8.18 -1.36
C PHE A 94 -19.97 8.55 -2.68
N TRP A 95 -19.52 7.97 -3.80
CA TRP A 95 -20.01 8.24 -5.14
C TRP A 95 -21.00 7.20 -5.66
N THR A 96 -21.22 6.11 -4.93
CA THR A 96 -22.11 5.01 -5.33
C THR A 96 -23.47 5.16 -4.67
N HIS A 97 -24.54 5.18 -5.46
CA HIS A 97 -25.92 5.26 -4.97
C HIS A 97 -26.88 4.60 -5.98
N PRO A 98 -27.94 3.86 -5.56
CA PRO A 98 -28.84 3.18 -6.50
C PRO A 98 -29.51 4.11 -7.55
N GLU A 99 -29.72 5.37 -7.18
CA GLU A 99 -30.26 6.42 -8.05
C GLU A 99 -29.18 7.34 -8.64
N GLY A 100 -27.91 7.08 -8.33
CA GLY A 100 -26.76 7.85 -8.80
C GLY A 100 -26.27 7.40 -10.17
N VAL A 101 -25.23 8.09 -10.67
CA VAL A 101 -24.55 7.72 -11.92
C VAL A 101 -23.88 6.36 -11.80
N PHE A 102 -23.21 6.11 -10.67
CA PHE A 102 -22.65 4.81 -10.32
C PHE A 102 -23.54 4.14 -9.29
N LYS A 103 -24.12 2.98 -9.65
CA LYS A 103 -25.08 2.27 -8.80
C LYS A 103 -24.43 1.32 -7.82
N SER A 104 -23.20 0.90 -8.10
CA SER A 104 -22.44 -0.01 -7.25
C SER A 104 -20.93 0.28 -7.30
N GLU A 105 -20.18 -0.42 -6.46
CA GLU A 105 -18.71 -0.34 -6.45
C GLU A 105 -18.10 -1.01 -7.69
N GLU A 106 -18.74 -2.05 -8.20
CA GLU A 106 -18.35 -2.67 -9.46
C GLU A 106 -18.48 -1.69 -10.63
N GLU A 107 -19.54 -0.88 -10.66
CA GLU A 107 -19.75 0.11 -11.73
C GLU A 107 -18.74 1.26 -11.69
N ILE A 108 -18.37 1.78 -10.52
CA ILE A 108 -17.40 2.90 -10.44
C ILE A 108 -15.97 2.48 -10.75
N TRP A 109 -15.65 1.19 -10.62
CA TRP A 109 -14.32 0.63 -10.88
C TRP A 109 -14.25 -0.26 -12.13
N ASP A 110 -15.31 -0.30 -12.95
CA ASP A 110 -15.38 -1.16 -14.14
C ASP A 110 -15.02 -2.64 -13.85
N GLY A 111 -15.36 -3.13 -12.66
CA GLY A 111 -15.06 -4.49 -12.18
C GLY A 111 -13.73 -4.67 -11.44
N GLU A 112 -12.88 -3.64 -11.33
CA GLU A 112 -11.60 -3.70 -10.59
C GLU A 112 -11.77 -3.51 -9.06
N ILE A 113 -12.54 -4.38 -8.41
CA ILE A 113 -12.92 -4.26 -6.98
C ILE A 113 -12.39 -5.39 -6.08
#